data_AF-A0A8J7JZ33-F1
#
_entry.id   AF-A0A8J7JZ33-F1
#
_cell.length_a   1.000
_cell.length_b   1.000
_cell.length_c   1.000
_cell.angle_alpha   90.00
_cell.angle_beta   90.00
_cell.angle_gamma   90.00
#
_symmetry.space_group_name_H-M   'P 1'
#
loop_
_entity.id
_entity.type
_entity.pdbx_description
1 polymer ?
#
loop_
_entity_poly.entity_id
_entity_poly.type
_entity_poly.pdbx_seq_one_letter_code
_entity_poly.pdbx_strand_id
1 'polypeptide(L)'
;MLLPNIEQNIVIFLDEIDSILRIRDFATDDFFALIRSCYQKRSFRDEYKRLNFALFGVATPGDLIQDEERTPFNIGTAIQLDGFKLDEIAPCLRFLSCKDDCENEVFITAH
;
A
#
# COMPACT_ATOMS: atom_id res chain seq x y z
N MET A 1 -4.87 -8.81 24.02
CA MET A 1 -4.06 -8.42 22.83
C MET A 1 -3.99 -9.64 21.91
N LEU A 2 -4.20 -9.51 20.60
CA LEU A 2 -4.28 -10.64 19.66
C LEU A 2 -2.90 -11.25 19.30
N LEU A 3 -1.84 -10.43 19.36
CA LEU A 3 -0.48 -10.82 18.96
C LEU A 3 0.12 -12.05 19.69
N PRO A 4 -0.07 -12.24 21.01
CA PRO A 4 0.48 -13.38 21.75
C PRO A 4 -0.09 -14.74 21.35
N ASN A 5 -1.25 -14.77 20.70
CA ASN A 5 -1.95 -16.02 20.35
C ASN A 5 -1.67 -16.49 18.91
N ILE A 6 -0.89 -15.72 18.16
CA ILE A 6 -0.50 -16.05 16.79
C ILE A 6 1.02 -16.15 16.81
N GLU A 7 1.60 -17.22 16.28
CA GLU A 7 3.05 -17.40 16.27
C GLU A 7 3.64 -17.08 14.88
N GLN A 8 2.82 -17.15 13.83
CA GLN A 8 3.22 -17.00 12.43
C GLN A 8 3.28 -15.54 11.97
N ASN A 9 4.15 -15.25 10.99
CA ASN A 9 4.24 -13.92 10.39
C ASN A 9 2.87 -13.40 9.92
N ILE A 10 2.55 -12.17 10.32
CA ILE A 10 1.32 -11.47 9.97
C ILE A 10 1.69 -10.36 9.01
N VAL A 11 1.01 -10.31 7.87
CA VAL A 11 1.10 -9.19 6.93
C VAL A 11 -0.30 -8.61 6.77
N ILE A 12 -0.44 -7.32 7.05
CA ILE A 12 -1.69 -6.58 6.87
C ILE A 12 -1.55 -5.77 5.58
N PHE A 13 -2.37 -6.11 4.59
CA PHE A 13 -2.47 -5.39 3.31
C PHE A 13 -3.59 -4.36 3.42
N LEU A 14 -3.27 -3.12 3.07
CA LEU A 14 -4.20 -2.00 3.05
C LEU A 14 -4.15 -1.41 1.66
N ASP A 15 -5.17 -1.72 0.85
CA ASP A 15 -5.33 -1.20 -0.50
C ASP A 15 -6.11 0.12 -0.48
N GLU A 16 -5.98 0.91 -1.55
CA GLU A 16 -6.63 2.23 -1.71
C GLU A 16 -6.41 3.16 -0.51
N ILE A 17 -5.16 3.29 -0.06
CA ILE A 17 -4.81 4.13 1.10
C ILE A 17 -5.21 5.60 0.88
N ASP A 18 -5.29 6.07 -0.37
CA ASP A 18 -5.79 7.40 -0.73
C ASP A 18 -7.27 7.62 -0.38
N SER A 19 -8.07 6.54 -0.25
CA SER A 19 -9.46 6.63 0.18
C SER A 19 -9.60 7.15 1.62
N ILE A 20 -8.60 6.92 2.49
CA ILE A 20 -8.66 7.42 3.88
C ILE A 20 -8.60 8.95 3.96
N LEU A 21 -7.96 9.59 2.97
CA LEU A 21 -7.88 11.06 2.87
C LEU A 21 -9.25 11.69 2.57
N ARG A 22 -10.18 10.91 2.02
CA ARG A 22 -11.54 11.36 1.69
C ARG A 22 -12.49 11.26 2.88
N ILE A 23 -12.09 10.56 3.95
CA ILE A 23 -12.91 10.39 5.16
C ILE A 23 -12.82 11.67 5.98
N ARG A 24 -13.95 12.38 6.11
CA ARG A 24 -14.05 13.56 6.98
C ARG A 24 -13.83 13.16 8.45
N ASP A 25 -13.12 14.01 9.18
CA ASP A 25 -12.81 13.84 10.60
C ASP A 25 -12.00 12.58 10.94
N PHE A 26 -11.33 11.98 9.95
CA PHE A 26 -10.39 10.89 10.20
C PHE A 26 -9.02 11.43 10.60
N ALA A 27 -8.55 11.01 11.77
CA ALA A 27 -7.20 11.33 12.25
C ALA A 27 -6.16 10.45 11.54
N THR A 28 -5.88 10.77 10.27
CA THR A 28 -4.88 10.09 9.45
C THR A 28 -3.52 10.00 10.14
N ASP A 29 -3.13 11.06 10.85
CA ASP A 29 -1.89 11.08 11.64
C ASP A 29 -1.88 10.04 12.77
N ASP A 30 -2.99 9.84 13.48
CA ASP A 30 -3.09 8.85 14.55
C ASP A 30 -3.03 7.42 14.00
N PHE A 31 -3.63 7.21 12.83
CA PHE A 31 -3.53 5.93 12.11
C PHE A 31 -2.07 5.60 11.76
N PHE A 32 -1.33 6.54 11.18
CA PHE A 32 0.07 6.34 10.87
C PHE A 32 0.97 6.28 12.12
N ALA A 33 0.63 7.01 13.18
CA ALA A 33 1.30 6.92 14.47
C ALA A 33 1.14 5.53 15.10
N LEU A 34 -0.01 4.88 14.92
CA LEU A 34 -0.24 3.51 15.38
C LEU A 34 0.66 2.51 14.64
N ILE A 35 0.75 2.62 13.31
CA ILE A 35 1.64 1.78 12.49
C ILE A 35 3.09 1.98 12.94
N ARG A 36 3.51 3.24 13.12
CA ARG A 36 4.86 3.59 13.61
C ARG A 36 5.13 3.03 15.01
N SER A 37 4.17 3.11 15.92
CA SER A 37 4.28 2.53 17.26
C SER A 37 4.49 1.02 17.20
N CYS A 38 3.76 0.31 16.32
CA CYS A 38 3.95 -1.12 16.12
C CYS A 38 5.35 -1.45 15.61
N TYR A 39 5.88 -0.65 14.67
CA TYR A 39 7.23 -0.82 14.16
C TYR A 39 8.29 -0.56 15.25
N GLN A 40 8.17 0.52 16.01
CA GLN A 40 9.14 0.87 17.07
C GLN A 40 9.22 -0.19 18.18
N LYS A 41 8.10 -0.81 18.52
CA LYS A 41 8.04 -1.91 19.52
C LYS A 41 8.90 -3.12 19.12
N ARG A 42 9.26 -3.29 17.84
CA ARG A 42 10.18 -4.35 17.37
C ARG A 42 11.55 -4.31 18.05
N SER A 43 11.97 -3.15 18.56
CA SER A 43 13.26 -2.98 19.24
C SER A 43 13.34 -3.66 20.60
N PHE A 44 12.21 -3.78 21.32
CA PHE A 44 12.15 -4.35 22.67
C PHE A 44 11.10 -5.46 22.85
N ARG A 45 10.31 -5.76 21.80
CA ARG A 45 9.34 -6.86 21.79
C ARG A 45 9.43 -7.66 20.50
N ASP A 46 9.91 -8.90 20.61
CA ASP A 46 10.07 -9.80 19.46
C ASP A 46 8.72 -10.15 18.80
N GLU A 47 7.62 -10.16 19.57
CA GLU A 47 6.26 -10.38 19.05
C GLU A 47 5.84 -9.37 17.97
N TYR A 48 6.49 -8.21 17.88
CA TYR A 48 6.21 -7.19 16.86
C TYR A 48 7.04 -7.35 15.58
N LYS A 49 8.15 -8.11 15.61
CA LYS A 49 9.00 -8.34 14.42
C LYS A 49 8.28 -9.11 13.32
N ARG A 50 7.31 -9.91 13.72
CA ARG A 50 6.43 -10.76 12.91
C ARG A 50 5.22 -10.02 12.33
N LEU A 51 4.95 -8.77 12.73
CA LEU A 51 3.83 -7.96 12.22
C LEU A 51 4.32 -6.97 11.17
N ASN A 52 3.92 -7.14 9.91
CA ASN A 52 4.24 -6.24 8.79
C ASN A 52 2.99 -5.58 8.22
N PHE A 53 3.18 -4.39 7.67
CA PHE A 53 2.14 -3.62 6.99
C PHE A 53 2.58 -3.35 5.55
N ALA A 54 1.67 -3.50 4.61
CA ALA A 54 1.86 -3.12 3.22
C ALA A 54 0.71 -2.19 2.83
N LEU A 55 1.05 -0.99 2.37
CA LEU A 55 0.11 0.07 1.99
C LEU A 55 0.17 0.26 0.48
N PHE A 56 -0.98 0.26 -0.18
CA PHE A 56 -1.12 0.43 -1.62
C PHE A 56 -2.12 1.54 -1.91
N GLY A 57 -1.93 2.26 -3.01
CA GLY A 57 -2.83 3.32 -3.45
C GLY A 57 -2.07 4.35 -4.29
N VAL A 58 -2.80 5.38 -4.74
CA VAL A 58 -2.29 6.40 -5.67
C VAL A 58 -1.78 7.65 -4.94
N ALA A 59 -1.73 7.62 -3.61
CA ALA A 59 -1.28 8.75 -2.80
C ALA A 59 0.25 8.81 -2.71
N THR A 60 0.80 10.02 -2.87
CA THR A 60 2.20 10.26 -2.54
C THR A 60 2.38 10.31 -1.01
N PRO A 61 3.59 10.06 -0.48
CA PRO A 61 3.86 10.25 0.94
C PRO A 61 3.44 11.65 1.45
N GLY A 62 3.53 12.69 0.62
CA GLY A 62 3.09 14.05 0.96
C GLY A 62 1.58 14.19 1.10
N ASP A 63 0.79 13.45 0.31
CA ASP A 63 -0.67 13.46 0.42
C ASP A 63 -1.17 12.77 1.70
N LEU A 64 -0.36 11.85 2.24
CA LEU A 64 -0.68 11.04 3.42
C LEU A 64 -0.19 11.65 4.74
N ILE A 65 0.59 12.73 4.70
CA ILE A 65 1.13 13.42 5.88
C ILE A 65 0.38 14.73 6.08
N GLN A 66 -0.23 14.94 7.26
CA GLN A 66 -0.67 16.28 7.65
C GLN A 66 0.38 17.06 8.46
N ASP A 67 1.27 16.36 9.16
CA ASP A 67 2.39 16.94 9.94
C ASP A 67 3.75 16.42 9.44
N GLU A 68 4.48 17.25 8.70
CA GLU A 68 5.80 16.95 8.11
C GLU A 68 6.85 16.56 9.17
N GLU A 69 6.72 16.96 10.44
CA GLU A 69 7.68 16.58 11.47
C GLU A 69 7.48 15.13 11.96
N ARG A 70 6.33 14.50 11.63
CA ARG A 70 5.97 13.15 12.08
C ARG A 70 6.26 12.03 11.09
N THR A 71 6.91 12.32 9.95
CA THR A 71 7.24 11.41 8.81
C THR A 71 7.08 9.90 9.10
N PRO A 72 5.86 9.35 8.97
CA PRO A 72 5.61 7.93 9.24
C PRO A 72 6.26 7.02 8.19
N PHE A 73 6.63 7.57 7.03
CA PHE A 73 7.29 6.84 5.95
C PHE A 73 8.79 6.64 6.16
N ASN A 74 9.43 7.27 7.16
CA ASN A 74 10.86 7.10 7.41
C ASN A 74 11.23 5.71 7.97
N ILE A 75 10.23 4.92 8.36
CA ILE A 75 10.39 3.52 8.81
C ILE A 75 9.95 2.50 7.76
N GLY A 76 9.40 2.95 6.63
CA GLY A 76 8.88 2.12 5.56
C GLY A 76 9.76 2.19 4.30
N THR A 77 9.61 1.20 3.43
CA THR A 77 10.21 1.23 2.10
C THR A 77 9.15 1.66 1.10
N ALA A 78 9.31 2.84 0.50
CA ALA A 78 8.46 3.26 -0.60
C ALA A 78 8.81 2.43 -1.85
N ILE A 79 7.80 1.80 -2.44
CA ILE A 79 7.92 1.08 -3.71
C ILE A 79 7.04 1.82 -4.69
N GLN A 80 7.66 2.61 -5.56
CA GLN A 80 6.96 3.25 -6.66
C GLN A 80 6.77 2.24 -7.79
N LEU A 81 5.52 2.06 -8.21
CA LEU A 81 5.18 1.25 -9.37
C LEU A 81 4.96 2.19 -10.54
N ASP A 82 5.85 2.14 -11.52
CA ASP A 82 5.68 2.88 -12.75
C ASP A 82 4.70 2.16 -13.68
N GLY A 83 4.08 2.91 -14.59
CA GLY A 83 3.28 2.31 -15.66
C GLY A 83 4.13 1.34 -16.50
N PHE A 84 3.51 0.26 -16.95
CA PHE A 84 4.20 -0.75 -17.75
C PHE A 84 4.76 -0.17 -19.05
N LYS A 85 5.94 -0.64 -19.43
CA LYS A 85 6.51 -0.37 -20.76
C LYS A 85 5.90 -1.27 -21.82
N LEU A 86 5.98 -0.86 -23.09
CA LEU A 86 5.42 -1.60 -24.23
C LEU A 86 5.96 -3.04 -24.34
N ASP A 87 7.23 -3.25 -24.00
CA ASP A 87 7.89 -4.55 -23.97
C ASP A 87 7.46 -5.41 -22.76
N GLU A 88 7.13 -4.80 -21.63
CA GLU A 88 6.63 -5.47 -20.43
C GLU A 88 5.18 -5.95 -20.58
N ILE A 89 4.37 -5.24 -21.37
CA ILE A 89 2.98 -5.63 -21.66
C ILE A 89 2.85 -6.66 -22.80
N ALA A 90 3.90 -6.91 -23.59
CA ALA A 90 3.84 -7.84 -24.72
C ALA A 90 3.34 -9.25 -24.34
N PRO A 91 3.77 -9.84 -23.21
CA PRO A 91 3.19 -11.10 -22.71
C PRO A 91 1.71 -10.94 -22.34
N CYS A 92 1.33 -9.83 -21.71
CA CYS A 92 -0.03 -9.55 -21.25
C CYS A 92 -1.00 -9.39 -22.44
N LEU A 93 -0.57 -8.68 -23.49
CA LEU A 93 -1.31 -8.53 -24.76
C LEU A 93 -1.63 -9.89 -25.36
N ARG A 94 -0.69 -10.84 -25.36
CA ARG A 94 -0.91 -12.20 -25.89
C ARG A 94 -2.03 -12.94 -25.16
N PHE A 95 -2.21 -12.71 -23.85
CA PHE A 95 -3.32 -13.28 -23.08
C PHE A 95 -4.63 -12.54 -23.32
N LEU A 96 -4.58 -11.22 -23.46
CA LEU A 96 -5.76 -10.37 -23.72
C LEU A 96 -6.31 -10.55 -25.15
N SER A 97 -5.44 -10.82 -26.13
CA SER A 97 -5.81 -11.07 -27.54
C SER A 97 -6.48 -12.41 -27.79
N CYS A 98 -6.57 -13.29 -26.78
CA CYS A 98 -7.23 -14.60 -26.89
C CYS A 98 -8.72 -14.55 -26.48
N LYS A 99 -9.36 -13.38 -26.59
CA LYS A 99 -10.80 -13.20 -26.43
C LYS A 99 -11.38 -12.87 -27.80
N ASP A 100 -11.77 -13.91 -28.52
CA ASP A 100 -12.35 -13.83 -29.86
C ASP A 100 -13.56 -12.88 -29.92
N ASP A 101 -13.68 -12.17 -31.04
CA ASP A 101 -14.87 -11.49 -31.57
C ASP A 101 -15.72 -10.67 -30.60
N CYS A 102 -15.38 -9.39 -30.43
CA CYS A 102 -16.34 -8.28 -30.29
C CYS A 102 -15.58 -6.98 -30.55
N GLU A 103 -15.93 -6.26 -31.62
CA GLU A 103 -15.59 -4.86 -31.84
C GLU A 103 -15.84 -4.08 -30.53
N ASN A 104 -14.79 -3.58 -29.89
CA ASN A 104 -14.80 -2.34 -29.10
C ASN A 104 -13.36 -2.02 -28.70
N GLU A 105 -12.90 -0.84 -29.10
CA GLU A 105 -11.60 -0.27 -28.77
C GLU A 105 -11.39 -0.26 -27.24
N VAL A 106 -10.39 -1.00 -26.77
CA VAL A 106 -9.94 -0.93 -25.39
C VAL A 106 -8.98 0.25 -25.28
N PHE A 107 -9.51 1.43 -24.92
CA PHE A 107 -8.68 2.55 -24.50
C PHE A 107 -8.18 2.29 -23.07
N ILE A 108 -6.89 1.99 -22.93
CA ILE A 108 -6.23 2.03 -21.63
C ILE A 108 -5.75 3.46 -21.42
N THR A 109 -6.54 4.28 -20.73
CA THR A 109 -6.06 5.57 -20.22
C THR A 109 -5.47 5.34 -18.84
N ALA A 110 -4.16 5.55 -18.70
CA ALA A 110 -3.51 5.64 -17.40
C ALA A 110 -3.74 7.06 -16.84
N HIS A 111 -4.29 7.15 -15.62
CA HIS A 111 -4.32 8.35 -14.80
C HIS A 111 -3.48 8.12 -13.56
#